data_AF-A0A316QJG0-F1
#
_entry.id   AF-A0A316QJG0-F1
#
_cell.length_a   1.000
_cell.length_b   1.000
_cell.length_c   1.000
_cell.angle_alpha   90.00
_cell.angle_beta   90.00
_cell.angle_gamma   90.00
#
_symmetry.space_group_name_H-M   'P 1'
#
loop_
_entity.id
_entity.type
_entity.pdbx_description
1 polymer ?
#
loop_
_entity_poly.entity_id
_entity_poly.type
_entity_poly.pdbx_seq_one_letter_code
_entity_poly.pdbx_strand_id
1 'polypeptide(L)'
;MKQGRSGRKAVVILAVFNVVLLCVSIFCMIRTHQNNQKINQAERAFQYSETSDKVVLTLADGQKAELVFGQTAVRILRAYQYEDAKYEILLFAREYGSKHGYTFQRNNTELLGEFRLHTLLYRIGYKRAQTGDLDWDYGLDPRWYVNAAGCILGRCGL
;
A
#
# COMPACT_ATOMS: atom_id res chain seq x y z
N MET A 1 -51.23 10.07 8.70
CA MET A 1 -50.28 9.26 7.91
C MET A 1 -49.74 8.12 8.77
N LYS A 2 -50.21 6.88 8.56
CA LYS A 2 -49.65 5.69 9.24
C LYS A 2 -48.30 5.38 8.59
N GLN A 3 -47.18 5.73 9.23
CA GLN A 3 -45.90 5.12 8.91
C GLN A 3 -46.02 3.62 9.22
N GLY A 4 -46.32 2.84 8.19
CA GLY A 4 -46.49 1.39 8.30
C GLY A 4 -45.23 0.74 8.85
N ARG A 5 -45.42 -0.38 9.55
CA ARG A 5 -44.39 -1.25 10.18
C ARG A 5 -43.13 -1.49 9.30
N SER A 6 -43.26 -1.37 7.97
CA SER A 6 -42.18 -1.37 6.97
C SER A 6 -41.21 -0.17 7.08
N GLY A 7 -41.71 1.05 7.27
CA GLY A 7 -40.90 2.27 7.37
C GLY A 7 -40.00 2.27 8.62
N ARG A 8 -40.48 1.76 9.76
CA ARG A 8 -39.66 1.58 10.97
C ARG A 8 -38.53 0.58 10.76
N LYS A 9 -38.78 -0.53 10.04
CA LYS A 9 -37.71 -1.50 9.70
C LYS A 9 -36.69 -0.90 8.75
N ALA A 10 -37.12 -0.15 7.74
CA ALA A 10 -36.22 0.54 6.81
C ALA A 10 -35.33 1.57 7.53
N VAL A 11 -35.89 2.35 8.47
CA VAL A 11 -35.12 3.29 9.29
C VAL A 11 -34.10 2.58 10.18
N VAL A 12 -34.47 1.45 10.80
CA VAL A 12 -33.54 0.65 11.62
C VAL A 12 -32.41 0.08 10.75
N ILE A 13 -32.72 -0.47 9.58
CA ILE A 13 -31.70 -0.97 8.63
C ILE A 13 -30.76 0.15 8.22
N LEU A 14 -31.29 1.33 7.90
CA LEU A 14 -30.49 2.49 7.51
C LEU A 14 -29.61 3.00 8.66
N ALA A 15 -30.13 2.98 9.90
CA ALA A 15 -29.36 3.34 11.08
C ALA A 15 -28.23 2.35 11.34
N VAL A 16 -28.50 1.04 11.26
CA VAL A 16 -27.47 -0.01 11.39
C VAL A 16 -26.40 0.14 10.31
N PHE A 17 -26.80 0.38 9.06
CA PHE A 17 -25.87 0.59 7.96
C PHE A 17 -24.97 1.82 8.20
N ASN A 18 -25.54 2.94 8.66
CA ASN A 18 -24.77 4.14 9.00
C ASN A 18 -23.81 3.92 10.17
N VAL A 19 -24.22 3.17 11.20
CA VAL A 19 -23.35 2.82 12.33
C VAL A 19 -22.20 1.93 11.85
N VAL A 20 -22.47 0.94 11.01
CA VAL A 20 -21.42 0.09 10.41
C VAL A 20 -20.46 0.93 9.57
N LEU A 21 -20.97 1.83 8.73
CA LEU A 21 -20.13 2.74 7.94
C LEU A 21 -19.29 3.65 8.82
N LEU A 22 -19.82 4.14 9.94
CA LEU A 22 -19.10 4.96 10.91
C LEU A 22 -18.00 4.15 11.61
N CYS A 23 -18.28 2.91 12.03
CA CYS A 23 -17.27 2.04 12.62
C CYS A 23 -16.15 1.72 11.62
N VAL A 24 -16.50 1.42 10.36
CA VAL A 24 -15.53 1.19 9.29
C VAL A 24 -14.72 2.44 9.04
N SER A 25 -15.32 3.64 8.96
CA SER A 25 -14.59 4.88 8.68
C SER A 25 -13.64 5.26 9.82
N ILE A 26 -14.04 5.09 11.08
CA ILE A 26 -13.18 5.27 12.26
C ILE A 26 -12.01 4.27 12.22
N PHE A 27 -12.27 2.99 11.95
CA PHE A 27 -11.22 1.99 11.82
C PHE A 27 -10.21 2.34 10.72
N CYS A 28 -10.71 2.76 9.55
CA CYS A 28 -9.90 3.21 8.41
C CYS A 28 -9.02 4.40 8.78
N MET A 29 -9.60 5.38 9.50
CA MET A 29 -8.89 6.58 9.95
C MET A 29 -7.79 6.23 10.96
N ILE A 30 -8.06 5.35 11.94
CA ILE A 30 -7.07 4.88 12.91
C ILE A 30 -5.91 4.18 12.21
N ARG A 31 -6.20 3.26 11.28
CA ARG A 31 -5.19 2.54 10.50
C ARG A 31 -4.33 3.48 9.64
N THR A 32 -4.96 4.43 8.97
CA THR A 32 -4.27 5.45 8.17
C THR A 32 -3.35 6.30 9.05
N HIS A 33 -3.84 6.71 10.22
CA HIS A 33 -3.05 7.46 11.19
C HIS A 33 -1.84 6.65 11.69
N GLN A 34 -2.03 5.38 12.05
CA GLN A 34 -0.94 4.47 12.45
C GLN A 34 0.10 4.28 11.33
N ASN A 35 -0.34 4.11 10.08
CA ASN A 35 0.58 4.01 8.95
C ASN A 35 1.40 5.30 8.80
N ASN A 36 0.75 6.47 8.86
CA ASN A 36 1.44 7.76 8.79
C ASN A 36 2.43 7.96 9.93
N GLN A 37 2.08 7.56 11.16
CA GLN A 37 3.01 7.60 12.29
C GLN A 37 4.24 6.72 12.04
N LYS A 38 4.06 5.48 11.58
CA LYS A 38 5.18 4.57 11.27
C LYS A 38 6.08 5.10 10.15
N ILE A 39 5.48 5.67 9.09
CA ILE A 39 6.23 6.32 8.01
C ILE A 39 7.05 7.50 8.57
N ASN A 40 6.46 8.31 9.44
CA ASN A 40 7.14 9.48 9.98
C ASN A 40 8.25 9.12 10.99
N GLN A 41 8.15 7.97 11.65
CA GLN A 41 9.12 7.49 12.64
C GLN A 41 10.24 6.64 12.05
N ALA A 42 10.08 6.13 10.83
CA ALA A 42 11.09 5.29 10.20
C ALA A 42 12.39 6.06 9.94
N GLU A 43 13.50 5.41 10.27
CA GLU A 43 14.85 5.94 10.12
C GLU A 43 15.17 6.20 8.65
N ARG A 44 15.78 7.36 8.36
CA ARG A 44 16.09 7.79 6.98
C ARG A 44 17.56 7.63 6.62
N ALA A 45 18.35 7.03 7.50
CA ALA A 45 19.76 6.71 7.25
C ALA A 45 19.87 5.39 6.48
N PHE A 46 19.42 5.38 5.24
CA PHE A 46 19.39 4.16 4.42
C PHE A 46 20.80 3.71 4.03
N GLN A 47 21.11 2.45 4.28
CA GLN A 47 22.32 1.81 3.76
C GLN A 47 21.99 1.05 2.48
N TYR A 48 22.55 1.48 1.36
CA TYR A 48 22.31 0.84 0.07
C TYR A 48 23.58 0.78 -0.77
N SER A 49 23.59 -0.15 -1.72
CA SER A 49 24.60 -0.26 -2.75
C SER A 49 23.94 -0.26 -4.11
N GLU A 50 24.52 0.48 -5.05
CA GLU A 50 24.07 0.48 -6.44
C GLU A 50 24.88 -0.53 -7.25
N THR A 51 24.18 -1.25 -8.11
CA THR A 51 24.76 -2.08 -9.17
C THR A 51 24.25 -1.57 -10.52
N SER A 52 24.79 -2.06 -11.62
CA SER A 52 24.44 -1.58 -12.97
C SER A 52 22.95 -1.69 -13.33
N ASP A 53 22.22 -2.61 -12.70
CA ASP A 53 20.84 -2.96 -13.01
C ASP A 53 19.86 -2.76 -11.84
N LYS A 54 20.36 -2.67 -10.61
CA LYS A 54 19.52 -2.60 -9.41
C LYS A 54 20.18 -1.88 -8.25
N VAL A 55 19.33 -1.45 -7.33
CA VAL A 55 19.67 -0.86 -6.05
C VAL A 55 19.37 -1.88 -4.96
N VAL A 56 20.37 -2.20 -4.15
CA VAL A 56 20.24 -3.14 -3.05
C VAL A 56 20.18 -2.37 -1.75
N LEU A 57 19.00 -2.31 -1.15
CA LEU A 57 18.76 -1.70 0.16
C LEU A 57 19.04 -2.74 1.25
N THR A 58 19.85 -2.36 2.23
CA THR A 58 20.03 -3.14 3.47
C THR A 58 18.99 -2.66 4.48
N LEU A 59 18.09 -3.56 4.86
CA LEU A 59 17.00 -3.32 5.78
C LEU A 59 17.49 -3.35 7.23
N ALA A 60 16.71 -2.79 8.15
CA ALA A 60 17.05 -2.76 9.58
C ALA A 60 17.26 -4.15 10.21
N ASP A 61 16.63 -5.20 9.66
CA ASP A 61 16.80 -6.59 10.10
C ASP A 61 18.00 -7.30 9.45
N GLY A 62 18.78 -6.59 8.63
CA GLY A 62 19.94 -7.09 7.90
C GLY A 62 19.59 -7.80 6.58
N GLN A 63 18.31 -7.95 6.24
CA GLN A 63 17.91 -8.45 4.93
C GLN A 63 18.26 -7.45 3.82
N LYS A 64 18.37 -7.97 2.60
CA LYS A 64 18.65 -7.15 1.41
C LYS A 64 17.43 -7.14 0.50
N ALA A 65 16.83 -5.97 0.33
CA ALA A 65 15.77 -5.72 -0.62
C ALA A 65 16.36 -5.24 -1.94
N GLU A 66 15.97 -5.89 -3.04
CA GLU A 66 16.43 -5.54 -4.38
C GLU A 66 15.36 -4.71 -5.11
N LEU A 67 15.72 -3.49 -5.51
CA LEU A 67 14.87 -2.56 -6.22
C LEU A 67 15.45 -2.29 -7.61
N VAL A 68 14.66 -2.50 -8.65
CA VAL A 68 15.00 -2.19 -10.04
C VAL A 68 14.23 -0.95 -10.45
N PHE A 69 14.92 0.18 -10.58
CA PHE A 69 14.31 1.45 -11.01
C PHE A 69 14.24 1.47 -12.54
N GLY A 70 13.05 1.21 -13.08
CA GLY A 70 12.76 1.34 -14.51
C GLY A 70 12.35 2.76 -14.88
N GLN A 71 11.97 2.96 -16.16
CA GLN A 71 11.51 4.27 -16.64
C GLN A 71 10.13 4.66 -16.11
N THR A 72 9.22 3.68 -15.94
CA THR A 72 7.81 3.93 -15.59
C THR A 72 7.43 3.49 -14.18
N ALA A 73 8.22 2.59 -13.59
CA ALA A 73 7.95 1.97 -12.30
C ALA A 73 9.26 1.57 -11.61
N VAL A 74 9.19 1.42 -10.28
CA VAL A 74 10.19 0.67 -9.52
C VAL A 74 9.67 -0.73 -9.24
N ARG A 75 10.48 -1.74 -9.56
CA ARG A 75 10.19 -3.14 -9.25
C ARG A 75 10.90 -3.56 -7.99
N ILE A 76 10.16 -4.05 -7.00
CA ILE A 76 10.67 -4.66 -5.78
C ILE A 76 10.65 -6.17 -5.99
N LEU A 77 11.83 -6.78 -6.07
CA LEU A 77 11.94 -8.23 -6.31
C LEU A 77 11.55 -9.00 -5.06
N ARG A 78 10.77 -10.07 -5.20
CA ARG A 78 10.34 -10.95 -4.08
C ARG A 78 9.70 -10.16 -2.92
N ALA A 79 8.88 -9.16 -3.25
CA ALA A 79 8.28 -8.23 -2.28
C ALA A 79 7.56 -8.91 -1.11
N TYR A 80 7.01 -10.12 -1.34
CA TYR A 80 6.34 -10.93 -0.31
C TYR A 80 7.23 -11.28 0.90
N GLN A 81 8.55 -11.19 0.78
CA GLN A 81 9.51 -11.44 1.85
C GLN A 81 9.63 -10.26 2.83
N TYR A 82 9.25 -9.05 2.40
CA TYR A 82 9.54 -7.82 3.13
C TYR A 82 8.29 -7.19 3.76
N GLU A 83 7.32 -8.00 4.17
CA GLU A 83 6.08 -7.49 4.78
C GLU A 83 6.36 -6.61 6.00
N ASP A 84 7.34 -6.95 6.83
CA ASP A 84 7.67 -6.18 8.03
C ASP A 84 8.47 -4.90 7.71
N ALA A 85 9.23 -4.90 6.62
CA ALA A 85 10.08 -3.79 6.18
C ALA A 85 9.45 -2.87 5.10
N LYS A 86 8.18 -3.10 4.73
CA LYS A 86 7.47 -2.34 3.68
C LYS A 86 7.52 -0.82 3.82
N TYR A 87 7.54 -0.30 5.05
CA TYR A 87 7.60 1.15 5.30
C TYR A 87 8.98 1.73 4.97
N GLU A 88 10.04 1.00 5.34
CA GLU A 88 11.43 1.36 5.06
C GLU A 88 11.68 1.36 3.55
N ILE A 89 11.25 0.29 2.87
CA ILE A 89 11.35 0.16 1.40
C ILE A 89 10.59 1.30 0.70
N LEU A 90 9.39 1.63 1.15
CA LEU A 90 8.60 2.74 0.58
C LEU A 90 9.31 4.08 0.68
N LEU A 91 9.83 4.39 1.86
CA LEU A 91 10.52 5.65 2.11
C LEU A 91 11.80 5.73 1.30
N PHE A 92 12.58 4.64 1.28
CA PHE A 92 13.76 4.54 0.45
C PHE A 92 13.43 4.74 -1.03
N ALA A 93 12.44 4.02 -1.57
CA ALA A 93 12.05 4.11 -2.97
C ALA A 93 11.66 5.54 -3.35
N ARG A 94 10.94 6.26 -2.48
CA ARG A 94 10.60 7.67 -2.71
C ARG A 94 11.80 8.59 -2.66
N GLU A 95 12.63 8.48 -1.64
CA GLU A 95 13.76 9.37 -1.46
C GLU A 95 14.80 9.16 -2.56
N TYR A 96 15.10 7.90 -2.85
CA TYR A 96 15.96 7.51 -3.95
C TYR A 96 15.38 7.97 -5.30
N GLY A 97 14.10 7.67 -5.54
CA GLY A 97 13.41 8.05 -6.76
C GLY A 97 13.46 9.55 -7.01
N SER A 98 13.10 10.35 -5.99
CA SER A 98 13.10 11.82 -6.06
C SER A 98 14.48 12.38 -6.38
N LYS A 99 15.55 11.83 -5.77
CA LYS A 99 16.94 12.23 -6.06
C LYS A 99 17.36 11.93 -7.51
N HIS A 100 16.75 10.93 -8.13
CA HIS A 100 17.07 10.46 -9.49
C HIS A 100 16.02 10.89 -10.53
N GLY A 101 15.13 11.82 -10.19
CA GLY A 101 14.14 12.40 -11.12
C GLY A 101 12.84 11.59 -11.28
N TYR A 102 12.64 10.53 -10.50
CA TYR A 102 11.40 9.76 -10.46
C TYR A 102 10.47 10.32 -9.39
N THR A 103 9.21 10.57 -9.74
CA THR A 103 8.21 11.09 -8.79
C THR A 103 6.99 10.18 -8.75
N PHE A 104 6.68 9.64 -7.58
CA PHE A 104 5.44 8.91 -7.34
C PHE A 104 4.27 9.88 -7.19
N GLN A 105 3.30 9.82 -8.11
CA GLN A 105 2.07 10.62 -8.02
C GLN A 105 1.12 10.15 -6.91
N ARG A 106 1.11 8.83 -6.64
CA ARG A 106 0.24 8.20 -5.64
C ARG A 106 0.71 8.53 -4.23
N ASN A 107 -0.15 8.41 -3.22
CA ASN A 107 0.25 8.68 -1.83
C ASN A 107 0.90 7.45 -1.16
N ASN A 108 1.53 7.62 0.00
CA ASN A 108 2.20 6.52 0.71
C ASN A 108 1.25 5.39 1.07
N THR A 109 0.04 5.71 1.53
CA THR A 109 -0.92 4.71 1.99
C THR A 109 -1.44 3.85 0.84
N GLU A 110 -1.59 4.42 -0.36
CA GLU A 110 -1.97 3.71 -1.58
C GLU A 110 -0.90 2.71 -2.01
N LEU A 111 0.37 3.12 -2.00
CA LEU A 111 1.50 2.24 -2.33
C LEU A 111 1.65 1.12 -1.30
N LEU A 112 1.41 1.40 -0.02
CA LEU A 112 1.37 0.37 1.03
C LEU A 112 0.21 -0.61 0.87
N GLY A 113 -0.97 -0.11 0.52
CA GLY A 113 -2.14 -0.96 0.28
C GLY A 113 -1.90 -1.91 -0.89
N GLU A 114 -1.27 -1.41 -1.95
CA GLU A 114 -0.85 -2.22 -3.09
C GLU A 114 0.17 -3.28 -2.69
N PHE A 115 1.19 -2.92 -1.91
CA PHE A 115 2.18 -3.86 -1.39
C PHE A 115 1.52 -5.00 -0.63
N ARG A 116 0.61 -4.68 0.31
CA ARG A 116 -0.10 -5.67 1.13
C ARG A 116 -0.98 -6.57 0.29
N LEU A 117 -1.68 -6.00 -0.70
CA LEU A 117 -2.50 -6.78 -1.63
C LEU A 117 -1.63 -7.76 -2.42
N HIS A 118 -0.49 -7.31 -2.92
CA HIS A 118 0.43 -8.14 -3.70
C HIS A 118 0.96 -9.31 -2.88
N THR A 119 1.44 -9.03 -1.67
CA THR A 119 1.92 -10.04 -0.73
C THR A 119 0.82 -11.02 -0.33
N LEU A 120 -0.41 -10.54 -0.13
CA LEU A 120 -1.56 -11.40 0.17
C LEU A 120 -1.88 -12.34 -0.99
N LEU A 121 -1.95 -11.81 -2.23
CA LEU A 121 -2.21 -12.60 -3.44
C LEU A 121 -1.15 -13.70 -3.63
N TYR A 122 0.12 -13.39 -3.35
CA TYR A 122 1.20 -14.37 -3.38
C TYR A 122 1.02 -15.48 -2.33
N ARG A 123 0.68 -15.11 -1.09
CA ARG A 123 0.47 -16.04 0.02
C ARG A 123 -0.65 -17.04 -0.27
N ILE A 124 -1.78 -16.58 -0.79
CA ILE A 124 -2.92 -17.45 -1.16
C ILE A 124 -2.69 -18.28 -2.43
N GLY A 125 -1.53 -18.14 -3.08
CA GLY A 125 -1.17 -18.92 -4.26
C GLY A 125 -1.72 -18.37 -5.58
N TYR A 126 -2.36 -17.21 -5.57
CA TYR A 126 -2.92 -16.62 -6.78
C TYR A 126 -1.82 -16.07 -7.68
N LYS A 127 -1.64 -16.71 -8.85
CA LYS A 127 -0.67 -16.31 -9.88
C LYS A 127 0.74 -16.01 -9.33
N ARG A 128 1.29 -16.91 -8.49
CA ARG A 128 2.59 -16.72 -7.78
C ARG A 128 3.74 -16.21 -8.64
N ALA A 129 3.86 -16.67 -9.88
CA ALA A 129 4.91 -16.22 -10.80
C ALA A 129 4.79 -14.72 -11.14
N GLN A 130 3.59 -14.17 -11.10
CA GLN A 130 3.30 -12.76 -11.38
C GLN A 130 3.15 -11.92 -10.10
N THR A 131 2.89 -12.56 -8.95
CA THR A 131 2.70 -11.87 -7.66
C THR A 131 3.95 -11.85 -6.78
N GLY A 132 5.04 -12.50 -7.23
CA GLY A 132 6.31 -12.55 -6.52
C GLY A 132 7.03 -11.20 -6.45
N ASP A 133 7.03 -10.45 -7.55
CA ASP A 133 7.63 -9.12 -7.65
C ASP A 133 6.54 -8.06 -7.66
N LEU A 134 6.79 -6.91 -7.02
CA LEU A 134 5.85 -5.80 -6.96
C LEU A 134 6.35 -4.64 -7.82
N ASP A 135 5.52 -4.15 -8.73
CA ASP A 135 5.81 -2.98 -9.56
C ASP A 135 5.05 -1.77 -9.02
N TRP A 136 5.76 -0.80 -8.44
CA TRP A 136 5.18 0.49 -8.08
C TRP A 136 5.37 1.48 -9.23
N ASP A 137 4.28 1.75 -9.95
CA ASP A 137 4.25 2.75 -11.01
C ASP A 137 4.48 4.18 -10.45
N TYR A 138 5.29 4.96 -11.17
CA TYR A 138 5.49 6.38 -10.85
C TYR A 138 4.25 7.22 -11.21
N GLY A 139 3.54 6.81 -12.26
CA GLY A 139 2.26 7.36 -12.69
C GLY A 139 1.06 6.60 -12.13
N LEU A 140 -0.14 6.87 -12.68
CA LEU A 140 -1.31 6.00 -12.47
C LEU A 140 -1.08 4.67 -13.19
N ASP A 141 -1.25 3.55 -12.48
CA ASP A 141 -1.19 2.20 -13.08
C ASP A 141 -2.26 2.13 -14.20
N PRO A 142 -1.96 1.68 -15.42
CA PRO A 142 -2.96 1.55 -16.48
C PRO A 142 -4.11 0.59 -16.12
N ARG A 143 -3.94 -0.28 -15.10
CA ARG A 143 -4.94 -1.24 -14.63
C ARG A 143 -5.85 -0.58 -13.61
N TRP A 144 -7.04 -0.19 -14.06
CA TRP A 144 -8.06 0.47 -13.24
C TRP A 144 -8.37 -0.22 -11.90
N TYR A 145 -8.31 -1.57 -11.85
CA TYR A 145 -8.62 -2.33 -10.65
C TYR A 145 -7.50 -2.28 -9.60
N VAL A 146 -6.23 -2.11 -10.01
CA VAL A 146 -5.10 -1.93 -9.07
C VAL A 146 -5.16 -0.54 -8.47
N ASN A 147 -5.45 0.48 -9.28
CA ASN A 147 -5.70 1.83 -8.76
C ASN A 147 -6.92 1.89 -7.85
N ALA A 148 -8.02 1.22 -8.21
CA ALA A 148 -9.23 1.17 -7.38
C ALA A 148 -8.97 0.44 -6.05
N ALA A 149 -8.32 -0.74 -6.11
CA ALA A 149 -7.99 -1.50 -4.90
C ALA A 149 -6.96 -0.76 -4.04
N GLY A 150 -5.91 -0.17 -4.63
CA GLY A 150 -4.93 0.63 -3.92
C GLY A 150 -5.51 1.91 -3.32
N CYS A 151 -6.44 2.58 -4.01
CA CYS A 151 -7.14 3.74 -3.46
C CYS A 151 -8.08 3.36 -2.32
N ILE A 152 -8.80 2.24 -2.43
CA ILE A 152 -9.69 1.74 -1.37
C ILE A 152 -8.85 1.29 -0.17
N LEU A 153 -7.85 0.44 -0.36
CA LEU A 153 -6.98 -0.05 0.71
C LEU A 153 -6.20 1.10 1.36
N GLY A 154 -5.68 2.03 0.55
CA GLY A 154 -5.00 3.24 1.01
C GLY A 154 -5.90 4.15 1.85
N ARG A 155 -7.13 4.42 1.41
CA ARG A 155 -8.12 5.17 2.21
C ARG A 155 -8.55 4.42 3.47
N CYS A 156 -8.48 3.09 3.45
CA CYS A 156 -8.78 2.23 4.59
C CYS A 156 -7.59 2.02 5.54
N GLY A 157 -6.39 2.50 5.22
CA GLY A 157 -5.16 2.20 5.94
C GLY A 157 -4.80 0.70 5.98
N LEU A 158 -5.43 -0.07 5.09
CA LEU A 158 -5.35 -1.53 4.99
C LEU A 158 -4.17 -2.01 4.17
#